data_AF-A0A971LTY5-F1
#
_entry.id   AF-A0A971LTY5-F1
#
_cell.length_a   1.000
_cell.length_b   1.000
_cell.length_c   1.000
_cell.angle_alpha   90.00
_cell.angle_beta   90.00
_cell.angle_gamma   90.00
#
_symmetry.space_group_name_H-M   'P 1'
#
loop_
_entity.id
_entity.type
_entity.pdbx_description
1 polymer ?
#
loop_
_entity_poly.entity_id
_entity_poly.type
_entity_poly.pdbx_seq_one_letter_code
_entity_poly.pdbx_strand_id
1 'polypeptide(L)'
;MGTRMERRKQLKAQRRKKFCKGIILLSTLLILYFGIKVVNETIIYLGYMENPTIFSLNIRKKELNLFGKNYFIDLNILKKNY
;
A
#
# COMPACT_ATOMS: atom_id res chain seq x y z
N MET A 1 17.35 14.44 41.63
CA MET A 1 18.08 14.76 40.37
C MET A 1 17.67 13.77 39.28
N GLY A 2 16.55 14.01 38.59
CA GLY A 2 16.03 13.14 37.51
C GLY A 2 16.36 13.74 36.14
N THR A 3 17.61 13.66 35.71
CA THR A 3 18.15 14.56 34.69
C THR A 3 18.58 13.81 33.43
N ARG A 4 17.88 14.08 32.33
CA ARG A 4 18.22 13.76 30.92
C ARG A 4 18.15 12.29 30.47
N MET A 5 18.59 11.31 31.25
CA MET A 5 18.62 9.90 30.81
C MET A 5 17.24 9.26 30.68
N GLU A 6 16.36 9.44 31.67
CA GLU A 6 15.01 8.83 31.65
C GLU A 6 14.14 9.41 30.53
N ARG A 7 14.22 10.72 30.29
CA ARG A 7 13.53 11.39 29.17
C ARG A 7 13.97 10.84 27.81
N ARG A 8 15.27 10.50 27.62
CA ARG A 8 15.76 9.85 26.39
C ARG A 8 15.24 8.42 26.23
N LYS A 9 15.12 7.65 27.32
CA LYS A 9 14.53 6.29 27.28
C LYS A 9 13.06 6.33 26.84
N GLN A 10 12.27 7.26 27.39
CA GLN A 10 10.86 7.44 27.02
C GLN A 10 10.68 7.87 25.56
N LEU A 11 11.50 8.80 25.07
CA LEU A 11 11.50 9.22 23.66
C LEU A 11 11.83 8.07 22.70
N LYS A 12 12.81 7.21 23.05
CA LYS A 12 13.14 6.01 22.26
C LYS A 12 11.97 5.03 22.23
N ALA A 13 11.27 4.81 23.35
CA ALA A 13 10.11 3.94 23.42
C ALA A 13 8.93 4.46 22.56
N GLN A 14 8.67 5.77 22.60
CA GLN A 14 7.64 6.39 21.77
C GLN A 14 7.97 6.30 20.26
N ARG A 15 9.23 6.49 19.87
CA ARG A 15 9.66 6.31 18.48
C ARG A 15 9.47 4.88 18.01
N ARG A 16 9.79 3.87 18.83
CA ARG A 16 9.55 2.45 18.50
C ARG A 16 8.07 2.16 18.26
N LYS A 17 7.17 2.67 19.10
CA LYS A 17 5.71 2.50 18.90
C LYS A 17 5.24 3.11 17.57
N LYS A 18 5.70 4.32 17.23
CA LYS A 18 5.38 4.96 15.94
C LYS A 18 5.95 4.17 14.76
N PHE A 19 7.17 3.66 14.89
CA PHE A 19 7.82 2.85 13.87
C PHE A 19 7.11 1.51 13.65
N CYS A 20 6.71 0.81 14.72
CA CYS A 20 5.92 -0.42 14.63
C CYS A 20 4.59 -0.19 13.92
N LYS A 21 3.88 0.91 14.24
CA LYS A 21 2.65 1.26 13.52
C LYS A 21 2.89 1.48 12.02
N GLY A 22 4.02 2.10 11.67
CA GLY A 22 4.45 2.26 10.28
C GLY A 22 4.78 0.93 9.59
N ILE A 23 5.52 0.04 10.26
CA ILE A 23 5.85 -1.30 9.76
C ILE A 23 4.58 -2.09 9.49
N ILE A 24 3.61 -2.08 10.42
CA ILE A 24 2.34 -2.80 10.24
C ILE A 24 1.66 -2.30 8.98
N LEU A 25 1.51 -0.98 8.82
CA LEU A 25 0.86 -0.39 7.66
C LEU A 25 1.60 -0.71 6.35
N LEU A 26 2.94 -0.67 6.36
CA LEU A 26 3.78 -1.02 5.22
C LEU A 26 3.67 -2.52 4.88
N SER A 27 3.65 -3.39 5.90
CA SER A 27 3.52 -4.83 5.73
C SER A 27 2.17 -5.20 5.13
N THR A 28 1.07 -4.57 5.56
CA THR A 28 -0.25 -4.74 4.94
C THR A 28 -0.24 -4.36 3.46
N LEU A 29 0.40 -3.25 3.10
CA LEU A 29 0.53 -2.82 1.71
C LEU A 29 1.38 -3.79 0.87
N LEU A 30 2.47 -4.33 1.43
CA LEU A 30 3.30 -5.32 0.77
C LEU A 30 2.56 -6.64 0.55
N ILE A 31 1.83 -7.13 1.55
CA ILE A 31 1.02 -8.35 1.43
C ILE A 31 -0.05 -8.17 0.35
N LEU A 32 -0.73 -7.03 0.33
CA LEU A 32 -1.73 -6.71 -0.70
C LEU A 32 -1.09 -6.72 -2.10
N TYR A 33 0.03 -6.03 -2.28
CA TYR A 33 0.75 -5.98 -3.55
C TYR A 33 1.21 -7.37 -4.01
N PHE A 34 1.76 -8.17 -3.09
CA PHE A 34 2.24 -9.51 -3.40
C PHE A 34 1.10 -10.45 -3.76
N GLY A 35 -0.02 -10.40 -3.03
CA GLY A 35 -1.22 -11.19 -3.35
C GLY A 35 -1.74 -10.89 -4.76
N ILE A 36 -1.86 -9.60 -5.10
CA ILE A 36 -2.25 -9.18 -6.45
C ILE A 36 -1.28 -9.72 -7.51
N LYS A 37 0.04 -9.64 -7.26
CA LYS A 37 1.06 -10.15 -8.19
C LYS A 37 0.95 -11.66 -8.42
N VAL A 38 0.78 -12.44 -7.35
CA VAL A 38 0.63 -13.90 -7.44
C VAL A 38 -0.62 -14.29 -8.22
N VAL A 39 -1.75 -13.63 -7.97
CA VAL A 39 -2.98 -13.87 -8.74
C VAL A 39 -2.76 -13.50 -10.21
N ASN A 40 -2.07 -12.40 -10.49
CA ASN A 40 -1.74 -11.96 -11.86
C ASN A 40 -0.89 -13.00 -12.61
N GLU A 41 0.16 -13.53 -11.99
CA GLU A 41 0.99 -14.60 -12.56
C GLU A 41 0.19 -15.89 -12.75
N THR A 42 -0.71 -16.22 -11.82
CA THR A 42 -1.56 -17.42 -11.92
C THR A 42 -2.54 -17.34 -13.08
N ILE A 43 -3.14 -16.16 -13.33
CA ILE A 43 -4.04 -15.96 -14.48
C ILE A 43 -3.28 -16.06 -15.81
N ILE A 44 -2.05 -15.53 -15.89
CA ILE A 44 -1.18 -15.70 -17.07
C ILE A 44 -0.92 -17.19 -17.30
N TYR A 45 -0.51 -17.89 -16.25
CA TYR A 45 -0.18 -19.31 -16.32
C TYR A 45 -1.35 -20.16 -16.80
N LEU A 46 -2.57 -19.86 -16.33
CA LEU A 46 -3.77 -20.58 -16.73
C LEU A 46 -4.34 -20.15 -18.09
N GLY A 47 -3.77 -19.14 -18.75
CA GLY A 47 -4.21 -18.70 -20.08
C GLY A 47 -5.64 -18.14 -20.14
N TYR A 48 -6.22 -17.78 -18.98
CA TYR A 48 -7.64 -17.38 -18.88
C TYR A 48 -7.94 -15.99 -19.48
N MET A 49 -6.93 -15.14 -19.71
CA MET A 49 -7.08 -13.76 -20.19
C MET A 49 -5.99 -13.41 -21.19
N GLU A 50 -6.35 -12.98 -22.41
CA GLU A 50 -5.41 -12.45 -23.42
C GLU A 50 -4.70 -11.17 -22.93
N ASN A 51 -5.34 -10.41 -22.04
CA ASN A 51 -4.77 -9.24 -21.36
C ASN A 51 -4.64 -9.54 -19.86
N PRO A 52 -3.49 -10.06 -19.41
CA PRO A 52 -3.37 -10.66 -18.08
C PRO A 52 -3.37 -9.66 -16.92
N THR A 53 -3.46 -8.36 -17.19
CA THR A 53 -3.32 -7.30 -16.20
C THR A 53 -4.55 -7.23 -15.30
N ILE A 54 -4.53 -7.97 -14.18
CA ILE A 54 -5.62 -8.00 -13.20
C ILE A 54 -5.71 -6.68 -12.45
N PHE A 55 -4.57 -6.06 -12.17
CA PHE A 55 -4.48 -4.83 -11.42
C PHE A 55 -3.25 -4.04 -11.88
N SER A 56 -3.47 -2.91 -12.53
CA SER A 56 -2.42 -1.95 -12.88
C SER A 56 -2.87 -0.56 -12.52
N LEU A 57 -2.18 0.05 -11.55
CA LEU A 57 -2.41 1.42 -11.12
C LEU A 57 -1.43 2.35 -11.83
N ASN A 58 -1.94 3.19 -12.73
CA ASN A 58 -1.17 4.25 -13.37
C ASN A 58 -1.50 5.60 -12.71
N ILE A 59 -0.75 5.95 -11.67
CA ILE A 59 -0.94 7.19 -10.89
C ILE A 59 -0.80 8.44 -11.78
N ARG A 60 0.07 8.40 -12.80
CA ARG A 60 0.34 9.53 -13.69
C ARG A 60 -0.84 9.83 -14.60
N LYS A 61 -1.54 8.79 -15.06
CA LYS A 61 -2.76 8.91 -15.87
C LYS A 61 -4.05 8.87 -15.04
N LYS A 62 -3.94 8.65 -13.72
CA LYS A 62 -5.09 8.38 -12.84
C LYS A 62 -5.96 7.22 -13.35
N GLU A 63 -5.34 6.23 -13.98
CA GLU A 63 -6.01 5.07 -14.54
C GLU A 63 -5.73 3.83 -13.68
N LEU A 64 -6.73 2.99 -13.54
CA LEU A 64 -6.70 1.73 -12.82
C LEU A 64 -7.28 0.67 -13.74
N ASN A 65 -6.40 -0.16 -14.28
CA ASN A 65 -6.82 -1.36 -15.00
C ASN A 65 -7.13 -2.46 -13.99
N LEU A 66 -8.38 -2.93 -13.98
CA LEU A 66 -8.87 -4.05 -13.19
C LEU A 66 -9.47 -5.11 -14.12
N PHE A 67 -8.94 -6.33 -14.09
CA PHE A 67 -9.44 -7.46 -14.89
C PHE A 67 -9.65 -7.11 -16.38
N GLY A 68 -8.69 -6.40 -16.99
CA GLY A 68 -8.80 -5.93 -18.38
C GLY A 68 -9.76 -4.77 -18.64
N LYS A 69 -10.46 -4.26 -17.61
CA LYS A 69 -11.28 -3.03 -17.70
C LYS A 69 -10.51 -1.85 -17.14
N ASN A 70 -10.49 -0.75 -17.88
CA ASN A 70 -9.82 0.48 -17.44
C ASN A 70 -10.81 1.37 -16.69
N TYR A 71 -10.50 1.67 -15.43
CA TYR A 71 -11.26 2.56 -14.56
C TYR A 71 -10.48 3.85 -14.34
N PHE A 72 -11.16 4.99 -14.37
CA PHE A 72 -10.54 6.27 -14.05
C PHE A 72 -10.69 6.56 -12.56
N ILE A 73 -9.58 6.78 -11.86
CA ILE A 73 -9.58 7.15 -10.44
C ILE A 73 -9.54 8.67 -10.33
N ASP A 74 -10.67 9.28 -10.00
CA ASP A 74 -10.65 10.67 -9.58
C ASP A 74 -10.22 10.81 -8.11
N LEU A 75 -8.95 11.16 -7.91
CA LEU A 75 -8.37 11.45 -6.60
C LEU A 75 -9.03 12.69 -5.91
N ASN A 76 -9.87 13.47 -6.60
CA ASN A 76 -10.65 14.54 -5.96
C ASN A 76 -11.64 13.99 -4.92
N ILE A 77 -12.09 12.73 -5.02
CA ILE A 77 -12.98 12.11 -4.03
C ILE A 77 -12.29 11.95 -2.67
N LEU A 78 -10.96 11.81 -2.65
CA LEU A 78 -10.17 11.69 -1.41
C LEU A 78 -9.83 13.05 -0.78
N LYS A 79 -10.11 14.16 -1.48
CA LYS A 79 -9.89 15.50 -0.97
C LYS A 79 -11.02 15.83 0.00
N LYS A 80 -10.82 15.50 1.27
CA LYS A 80 -11.68 15.98 2.36
C LYS A 80 -11.67 17.51 2.31
N ASN A 81 -12.82 18.11 1.96
CA ASN A 81 -13.03 19.55 2.06
C ASN A 81 -12.74 19.96 3.52
N TYR A 82 -11.69 20.77 3.69
CA TYR A 82 -11.43 21.58 4.87
C TYR A 82 -11.60 23.04 4.48
#